data_AF-A0A7H1AS24-F1
#
_entry.id   AF-A0A7H1AS24-F1
#
_cell.length_a   1.000
_cell.length_b   1.000
_cell.length_c   1.000
_cell.angle_alpha   90.00
_cell.angle_beta   90.00
_cell.angle_gamma   90.00
#
_symmetry.space_group_name_H-M   'P 1'
#
loop_
_entity.id
_entity.type
_entity.pdbx_description
1 polymer ?
#
loop_
_entity_poly.entity_id
_entity_poly.type
_entity_poly.pdbx_seq_one_letter_code
_entity_poly.pdbx_strand_id
1 'polypeptide(L)'
;MPSPSFLLAPLLLMTASATVSAQTAPPAWEQLSPAQRDALVAPLRDRWNSAPPDQRQRMLNHGQRWQAMTPEQRDQARKGMRRFDGMSPQQREQARALFGKMRGMTPEQRAELRTRWGSLTQDQRQQWVRDNPPPPRNRD
;
A
#
# COMPACT_ATOMS: atom_id res chain seq x y z
N MET A 1 79.70 7.21 -10.36
CA MET A 1 80.01 7.82 -9.04
C MET A 1 80.16 9.31 -9.22
N PRO A 2 79.86 10.14 -8.21
CA PRO A 2 78.89 9.93 -7.12
C PRO A 2 77.48 10.27 -7.69
N SER A 3 76.47 10.91 -7.08
CA SER A 3 76.05 11.17 -5.68
C SER A 3 74.53 10.94 -5.60
N PRO A 4 73.96 10.42 -4.50
CA PRO A 4 72.51 10.37 -4.30
C PRO A 4 72.00 11.60 -3.52
N SER A 5 70.83 12.14 -3.90
CA SER A 5 70.10 13.14 -3.11
C SER A 5 68.83 12.51 -2.55
N PHE A 6 68.84 12.18 -1.26
CA PHE A 6 67.63 11.78 -0.53
C PHE A 6 66.79 13.02 -0.21
N LEU A 7 65.50 13.00 -0.58
CA LEU A 7 64.49 13.87 0.01
C LEU A 7 63.37 13.00 0.58
N LEU A 8 63.18 13.06 1.89
CA LEU A 8 61.99 12.50 2.53
C LEU A 8 60.79 13.38 2.14
N ALA A 9 59.78 12.78 1.52
CA ALA A 9 58.43 13.34 1.49
C ALA A 9 57.60 12.66 2.59
N PRO A 10 56.90 13.39 3.47
CA PRO A 10 56.24 12.80 4.63
C PRO A 10 55.01 11.97 4.26
N LEU A 11 54.79 10.93 5.06
CA LEU A 11 53.67 9.98 4.94
C LEU A 11 52.32 10.68 5.21
N LEU A 12 51.62 11.09 4.16
CA LEU A 12 50.28 11.66 4.29
C LEU A 12 49.23 10.55 4.47
N LEU A 13 48.95 10.17 5.72
CA LEU A 13 47.85 9.27 6.05
C LEU A 13 46.50 9.95 5.76
N MET A 14 45.96 9.72 4.56
CA MET A 14 44.57 10.05 4.22
C MET A 14 43.63 9.13 5.00
N THR A 15 43.27 9.53 6.23
CA THR A 15 42.18 8.92 7.00
C THR A 15 40.86 9.14 6.26
N ALA A 16 40.44 8.14 5.46
CA ALA A 16 39.16 8.17 4.78
C ALA A 16 38.02 8.05 5.79
N SER A 17 37.50 9.19 6.25
CA SER A 17 36.32 9.28 7.10
C SER A 17 35.08 8.80 6.36
N ALA A 18 34.88 7.48 6.32
CA ALA A 18 33.69 6.85 5.78
C ALA A 18 32.47 7.26 6.63
N THR A 19 31.74 8.28 6.16
CA THR A 19 30.49 8.74 6.77
C THR A 19 29.40 7.69 6.55
N VAL A 20 29.31 6.75 7.49
CA VAL A 20 28.21 5.79 7.57
C VAL A 20 26.92 6.57 7.71
N SER A 21 26.18 6.71 6.60
CA SER A 21 24.88 7.36 6.58
C SER A 21 23.87 6.48 7.32
N ALA A 22 23.77 6.70 8.64
CA ALA A 22 22.74 6.12 9.47
C ALA A 22 21.39 6.71 9.01
N GLN A 23 20.66 5.92 8.21
CA GLN A 23 19.33 6.28 7.72
C GLN A 23 18.35 6.36 8.89
N THR A 24 18.23 7.56 9.47
CA THR A 24 17.23 7.86 10.49
C THR A 24 15.85 7.67 9.89
N ALA A 25 15.09 6.72 10.44
CA ALA A 25 13.71 6.51 10.05
C ALA A 25 12.89 7.81 10.29
N PRO A 26 11.91 8.14 9.44
CA PRO A 26 11.04 9.29 9.66
C PRO A 26 10.38 9.23 11.05
N PRO A 27 10.17 10.39 11.71
CA PRO A 27 9.57 10.45 13.04
C PRO A 27 8.17 9.81 13.08
N ALA A 28 7.85 9.20 14.21
CA ALA A 28 6.52 8.62 14.44
C ALA A 28 5.43 9.71 14.42
N TRP A 29 4.18 9.34 14.14
CA TRP A 29 3.05 10.28 14.07
C TRP A 29 2.91 11.14 15.34
N GLU A 30 3.18 10.56 16.52
CA GLU A 30 3.14 11.25 17.81
C GLU A 30 4.26 12.28 18.02
N GLN A 31 5.34 12.20 17.24
CA GLN A 31 6.49 13.12 17.29
C GLN A 31 6.37 14.29 16.28
N LEU A 32 5.39 14.26 15.38
CA LEU A 32 5.17 15.33 14.40
C LEU A 32 4.62 16.61 15.05
N SER A 33 5.13 17.76 14.63
CA SER A 33 4.55 19.06 14.98
C SER A 33 3.13 19.23 14.40
N PRO A 34 2.29 20.13 14.98
CA PRO A 34 0.95 20.38 14.46
C PRO A 34 0.93 20.73 12.96
N ALA A 35 1.87 21.56 12.48
CA ALA A 35 1.98 21.94 11.08
C ALA A 35 2.35 20.75 10.16
N GLN A 36 3.22 19.84 10.62
CA GLN A 36 3.55 18.62 9.87
C GLN A 36 2.35 17.66 9.78
N ARG A 37 1.58 17.50 10.87
CA ARG A 37 0.33 16.73 10.85
C ARG A 37 -0.69 17.35 9.91
N ASP A 38 -0.83 18.67 9.93
CA ASP A 38 -1.76 19.41 9.08
C ASP A 38 -1.44 19.19 7.59
N ALA A 39 -0.18 19.39 7.20
CA ALA A 39 0.28 19.17 5.82
C ALA A 39 0.05 17.72 5.33
N LEU A 40 0.18 16.72 6.21
CA LEU A 40 -0.06 15.32 5.86
C LEU A 40 -1.56 14.97 5.74
N VAL A 41 -2.47 15.70 6.41
CA VAL A 41 -3.92 15.48 6.26
C VAL A 41 -4.59 16.43 5.26
N ALA A 42 -3.93 17.51 4.83
CA ALA A 42 -4.49 18.49 3.90
C ALA A 42 -5.11 17.86 2.64
N PRO A 43 -4.45 16.92 1.90
CA PRO A 43 -5.08 16.31 0.72
C PRO A 43 -6.37 15.52 1.02
N LEU A 44 -6.51 14.99 2.24
CA LEU A 44 -7.74 14.32 2.70
C LEU A 44 -8.82 15.34 3.09
N ARG A 45 -8.44 16.45 3.73
CA ARG A 45 -9.31 17.59 4.04
C ARG A 45 -9.87 18.23 2.76
N ASP A 46 -9.03 18.46 1.77
CA ASP A 46 -9.41 19.09 0.52
C ASP A 46 -10.37 18.20 -0.27
N ARG A 47 -10.06 16.90 -0.40
CA ARG A 47 -10.96 15.91 -1.01
C ARG A 47 -12.26 15.73 -0.22
N TRP A 48 -12.26 15.91 1.11
CA TRP A 48 -13.48 15.92 1.91
C TRP A 48 -14.33 17.17 1.67
N ASN A 49 -13.70 18.34 1.53
CA ASN A 49 -14.38 19.61 1.31
C ASN A 49 -14.97 19.73 -0.10
N SER A 50 -14.26 19.23 -1.12
CA SER A 50 -14.75 19.20 -2.51
C SER A 50 -15.79 18.10 -2.78
N ALA A 51 -15.93 17.12 -1.87
CA ALA A 51 -16.78 15.96 -2.07
C ALA A 51 -18.29 16.30 -2.01
N PRO A 52 -19.10 15.84 -3.00
CA PRO A 52 -20.56 15.87 -2.90
C PRO A 52 -21.09 15.13 -1.65
N PRO A 53 -22.33 15.43 -1.18
CA PRO A 53 -22.82 14.92 0.10
C PRO A 53 -22.84 13.38 0.22
N ASP A 54 -23.17 12.68 -0.86
CA ASP A 54 -23.18 11.23 -0.95
C ASP A 54 -21.75 10.63 -0.89
N GLN A 55 -20.76 11.31 -1.48
CA GLN A 55 -19.35 10.93 -1.42
C GLN A 55 -18.78 11.18 -0.01
N ARG A 56 -19.15 12.29 0.65
CA ARG A 56 -18.85 12.52 2.08
C ARG A 56 -19.47 11.45 2.97
N GLN A 57 -20.73 11.07 2.75
CA GLN A 57 -21.34 9.97 3.50
C GLN A 57 -20.62 8.63 3.23
N ARG A 58 -20.19 8.36 1.98
CA ARG A 58 -19.32 7.21 1.68
C ARG A 58 -18.01 7.25 2.48
N MET A 59 -17.40 8.42 2.67
CA MET A 59 -16.16 8.58 3.46
C MET A 59 -16.39 8.37 4.96
N LEU A 60 -17.43 8.97 5.55
CA LEU A 60 -17.81 8.73 6.96
C LEU A 60 -18.07 7.24 7.23
N ASN A 61 -18.86 6.59 6.36
CA ASN A 61 -19.19 5.18 6.51
C ASN A 61 -17.95 4.26 6.42
N HIS A 62 -16.85 4.70 5.77
CA HIS A 62 -15.57 3.99 5.83
C HIS A 62 -14.82 4.25 7.14
N GLY A 63 -14.75 5.50 7.60
CA GLY A 63 -14.11 5.87 8.87
C GLY A 63 -14.74 5.15 10.07
N GLN A 64 -16.08 5.16 10.17
CA GLN A 64 -16.84 4.47 11.21
C GLN A 64 -16.58 2.95 11.18
N ARG A 65 -16.60 2.32 10.00
CA ARG A 65 -16.26 0.88 9.86
C ARG A 65 -14.84 0.58 10.33
N TRP A 66 -13.86 1.45 10.04
CA TRP A 66 -12.47 1.26 10.46
C TRP A 66 -12.30 1.45 11.98
N GLN A 67 -12.97 2.45 12.56
CA GLN A 67 -13.01 2.66 14.02
C GLN A 67 -13.62 1.46 14.75
N ALA A 68 -14.70 0.88 14.21
CA ALA A 68 -15.34 -0.30 14.78
C ALA A 68 -14.54 -1.62 14.63
N MET A 69 -13.47 -1.66 13.84
CA MET A 69 -12.65 -2.87 13.70
C MET A 69 -11.76 -3.11 14.93
N THR A 70 -11.69 -4.38 15.36
CA THR A 70 -10.74 -4.85 16.39
C THR A 70 -9.28 -4.78 15.89
N PRO A 71 -8.26 -4.83 16.77
CA PRO A 71 -6.86 -4.83 16.34
C PRO A 71 -6.51 -5.95 15.35
N GLU A 72 -7.09 -7.14 15.53
CA GLU A 72 -6.93 -8.32 14.69
C GLU A 72 -7.58 -8.10 13.33
N GLN A 73 -8.79 -7.54 13.29
CA GLN A 73 -9.47 -7.18 12.05
C GLN A 73 -8.68 -6.12 11.27
N ARG A 74 -8.11 -5.11 11.95
CA ARG A 74 -7.22 -4.10 11.34
C ARG A 74 -5.89 -4.72 10.86
N ASP A 75 -5.36 -5.74 11.51
CA ASP A 75 -4.20 -6.49 11.00
C ASP A 75 -4.56 -7.34 9.76
N GLN A 76 -5.68 -8.07 9.77
CA GLN A 76 -6.14 -8.82 8.60
C GLN A 76 -6.44 -7.90 7.41
N ALA A 77 -6.98 -6.69 7.66
CA ALA A 77 -7.14 -5.67 6.64
C ALA A 77 -5.79 -5.20 6.07
N ARG A 78 -4.78 -4.94 6.92
CA ARG A 78 -3.41 -4.59 6.48
C ARG A 78 -2.72 -5.72 5.72
N LYS A 79 -2.89 -6.98 6.14
CA LYS A 79 -2.47 -8.19 5.42
C LYS A 79 -3.22 -8.39 4.09
N GLY A 80 -4.47 -7.93 4.01
CA GLY A 80 -5.23 -7.83 2.77
C GLY A 80 -4.63 -6.82 1.81
N MET A 81 -4.38 -5.59 2.29
CA MET A 81 -3.82 -4.51 1.47
C MET A 81 -2.45 -4.87 0.90
N ARG A 82 -1.48 -5.30 1.74
CA ARG A 82 -0.14 -5.69 1.28
C ARG A 82 -0.14 -6.77 0.18
N ARG A 83 -1.10 -7.70 0.23
CA ARG A 83 -1.29 -8.71 -0.83
C ARG A 83 -1.86 -8.11 -2.11
N PHE A 84 -2.79 -7.17 -2.03
CA PHE A 84 -3.37 -6.48 -3.18
C PHE A 84 -2.37 -5.49 -3.83
N ASP A 85 -1.52 -4.85 -3.03
CA ASP A 85 -0.44 -4.00 -3.51
C ASP A 85 0.59 -4.82 -4.32
N GLY A 86 0.90 -6.04 -3.88
CA GLY A 86 1.75 -6.98 -4.62
C GLY A 86 1.10 -7.63 -5.86
N MET A 87 -0.20 -7.44 -6.12
CA MET A 87 -0.87 -8.02 -7.29
C MET A 87 -0.59 -7.25 -8.58
N SER A 88 -0.41 -7.97 -9.68
CA SER A 88 -0.39 -7.40 -11.03
C SER A 88 -1.74 -6.75 -11.41
N PRO A 89 -1.81 -5.86 -12.41
CA PRO A 89 -3.07 -5.26 -12.84
C PRO A 89 -4.16 -6.29 -13.16
N GLN A 90 -3.79 -7.39 -13.82
CA GLN A 90 -4.67 -8.51 -14.16
C GLN A 90 -5.17 -9.26 -12.91
N GLN A 91 -4.31 -9.48 -11.91
CA GLN A 91 -4.69 -10.11 -10.64
C GLN A 91 -5.58 -9.19 -9.80
N ARG A 92 -5.32 -7.87 -9.79
CA ARG A 92 -6.18 -6.87 -9.13
C ARG A 92 -7.57 -6.81 -9.78
N GLU A 93 -7.66 -6.98 -11.10
CA GLU A 93 -8.92 -7.06 -11.81
C GLU A 93 -9.72 -8.31 -11.45
N GLN A 94 -9.08 -9.49 -11.51
CA GLN A 94 -9.63 -10.76 -11.03
C GLN A 94 -10.15 -10.65 -9.58
N ALA A 95 -9.36 -10.08 -8.67
CA ALA A 95 -9.76 -9.90 -7.27
C ALA A 95 -10.97 -8.98 -7.12
N ARG A 96 -11.08 -7.90 -7.93
CA ARG A 96 -12.24 -7.00 -7.93
C ARG A 96 -13.51 -7.67 -8.47
N ALA A 97 -13.39 -8.50 -9.51
CA ALA A 97 -14.50 -9.27 -10.07
C ALA A 97 -15.03 -10.30 -9.07
N LEU A 98 -14.13 -11.11 -8.50
CA LEU A 98 -14.46 -12.11 -7.48
C LEU A 98 -15.11 -11.47 -6.25
N PHE A 99 -14.57 -10.37 -5.73
CA PHE A 99 -15.14 -9.64 -4.60
C PHE A 99 -16.49 -8.98 -4.94
N GLY A 100 -16.64 -8.46 -6.17
CA GLY A 100 -17.91 -7.92 -6.67
C GLY A 100 -19.02 -8.97 -6.63
N LYS A 101 -18.76 -10.16 -7.21
CA LYS A 101 -19.70 -11.29 -7.21
C LYS A 101 -20.04 -11.76 -5.78
N MET A 102 -19.04 -11.87 -4.91
CA MET A 102 -19.24 -12.28 -3.51
C MET A 102 -20.09 -11.30 -2.68
N ARG A 103 -20.23 -10.02 -3.07
CA ARG A 103 -20.90 -9.01 -2.23
C ARG A 103 -22.34 -9.42 -1.88
N GLY A 104 -23.12 -9.90 -2.86
CA GLY A 104 -24.52 -10.30 -2.68
C GLY A 104 -24.76 -11.76 -2.27
N MET A 105 -23.71 -12.54 -1.99
CA MET A 105 -23.80 -13.98 -1.72
C MET A 105 -23.89 -14.33 -0.22
N THR A 106 -24.46 -15.49 0.11
CA THR A 106 -24.41 -16.07 1.47
C THR A 106 -22.98 -16.56 1.82
N PRO A 107 -22.66 -16.84 3.10
CA PRO A 107 -21.35 -17.40 3.46
C PRO A 107 -20.99 -18.70 2.72
N GLU A 108 -21.98 -19.56 2.49
CA GLU A 108 -21.87 -20.87 1.85
C GLU A 108 -21.61 -20.72 0.34
N GLN A 109 -22.39 -19.88 -0.34
CA GLN A 109 -22.17 -19.50 -1.74
C GLN A 109 -20.78 -18.86 -1.95
N ARG A 110 -20.32 -18.04 -0.99
CA ARG A 110 -18.94 -17.50 -1.00
C ARG A 110 -17.88 -18.58 -0.77
N ALA A 111 -18.16 -19.61 0.02
CA ALA A 111 -17.24 -20.73 0.22
C ALA A 111 -17.11 -21.55 -1.08
N GLU A 112 -18.24 -21.94 -1.67
CA GLU A 112 -18.30 -22.68 -2.92
C GLU A 112 -17.60 -21.93 -4.07
N LEU A 113 -17.86 -20.62 -4.22
CA LEU A 113 -17.21 -19.79 -5.23
C LEU A 113 -15.69 -19.69 -5.01
N ARG A 114 -15.20 -19.66 -3.76
CA ARG A 114 -13.74 -19.69 -3.48
C ARG A 114 -13.12 -21.03 -3.83
N THR A 115 -13.77 -22.15 -3.50
CA THR A 115 -13.32 -23.50 -3.89
C THR A 115 -13.24 -23.62 -5.41
N ARG A 116 -14.30 -23.24 -6.12
CA ARG A 116 -14.38 -23.24 -7.58
C ARG A 116 -13.32 -22.32 -8.20
N TRP A 117 -13.12 -21.12 -7.66
CA TRP A 117 -12.07 -20.19 -8.11
C TRP A 117 -10.66 -20.74 -7.90
N GLY A 118 -10.45 -21.51 -6.83
CA GLY A 118 -9.19 -22.17 -6.49
C GLY A 118 -8.71 -23.13 -7.58
N SER A 119 -9.60 -23.91 -8.18
CA SER A 119 -9.27 -24.88 -9.23
C SER A 119 -9.16 -24.31 -10.64
N LEU A 120 -9.62 -23.08 -10.90
CA LEU A 120 -9.51 -22.46 -12.23
C LEU A 120 -8.05 -22.12 -12.60
N THR A 121 -7.67 -22.43 -13.85
CA THR A 121 -6.41 -21.97 -14.46
C THR A 121 -6.39 -20.45 -14.67
N GLN A 122 -5.24 -19.87 -15.03
CA GLN A 122 -5.14 -18.44 -15.31
C GLN A 122 -6.10 -18.00 -16.43
N ASP A 123 -6.20 -18.76 -17.52
CA ASP A 123 -7.07 -18.45 -18.65
C ASP A 123 -8.55 -18.66 -18.33
N GLN A 124 -8.90 -19.70 -17.57
CA GLN A 124 -10.26 -19.89 -17.06
C GLN A 124 -10.68 -18.75 -16.13
N ARG A 125 -9.77 -18.25 -15.28
CA ARG A 125 -10.01 -17.05 -14.45
C ARG A 125 -10.12 -15.78 -15.31
N GLN A 126 -9.40 -15.67 -16.43
CA GLN A 126 -9.56 -14.55 -17.36
C GLN A 126 -10.92 -14.59 -18.08
N GLN A 127 -11.35 -15.76 -18.56
CA GLN A 127 -12.66 -15.91 -19.17
C GLN A 127 -13.78 -15.61 -18.17
N TRP A 128 -13.71 -16.17 -16.96
CA TRP A 128 -14.68 -15.88 -15.89
C TRP A 128 -14.80 -14.39 -15.58
N VAL A 129 -13.72 -13.61 -15.67
CA VAL A 129 -13.73 -12.14 -15.49
C VAL A 129 -14.39 -11.41 -16.66
N ARG A 130 -14.28 -11.90 -17.89
CA ARG A 130 -15.04 -11.35 -19.03
C ARG A 130 -16.54 -11.56 -18.84
N ASP A 131 -16.92 -12.74 -18.34
CA ASP A 131 -18.31 -13.13 -18.10
C ASP A 131 -18.89 -12.53 -16.80
N ASN A 132 -18.02 -12.12 -15.87
CA ASN A 132 -18.36 -11.50 -14.59
C ASN A 132 -17.47 -10.26 -14.38
N PRO A 133 -17.66 -9.19 -15.17
CA PRO A 133 -16.80 -8.01 -15.13
C PRO A 133 -16.81 -7.38 -13.71
N PRO A 134 -15.68 -6.79 -13.28
CA PRO A 134 -15.63 -6.16 -11.98
C PRO A 134 -16.62 -4.98 -11.93
N PRO A 135 -17.22 -4.69 -10.77
CA PRO A 135 -18.11 -3.53 -10.63
C PRO A 135 -17.38 -2.24 -11.05
N PRO A 136 -18.11 -1.20 -11.49
CA PRO A 136 -17.49 0.05 -11.91
C PRO A 136 -16.56 0.60 -10.83
N ARG A 137 -15.43 1.19 -11.25
CA ARG A 137 -14.68 2.07 -10.35
C ARG A 137 -15.45 3.39 -10.33
N ASN A 138 -16.23 3.64 -9.27
CA ASN A 138 -16.65 4.99 -8.91
C ASN A 138 -15.37 5.84 -8.76
N ARG A 139 -15.08 6.63 -9.79
CA ARG A 139 -13.91 7.53 -9.88
C ARG A 139 -14.41 8.95 -9.60
N ASP A 140 -14.82 9.11 -8.36
CA ASP A 140 -15.11 10.34 -7.65
C ASP A 140 -14.16 10.37 -6.45
#